data_AF-A0A8G1H892-F1
#
_entry.id   AF-A0A8G1H892-F1
#
_cell.length_a   1.000
_cell.length_b   1.000
_cell.length_c   1.000
_cell.angle_alpha   90.00
_cell.angle_beta   90.00
_cell.angle_gamma   90.00
#
_symmetry.space_group_name_H-M   'P 1'
#
loop_
_entity.id
_entity.type
_entity.pdbx_description
1 polymer ?
#
loop_
_entity_poly.entity_id
_entity_poly.type
_entity_poly.pdbx_seq_one_letter_code
_entity_poly.pdbx_strand_id
1 'polypeptide(L)' 'MSRLQSHTDELRWTPQDGSDRVVEYALFSRSGFEPSVEEAATQRDDLRLFTVADVVDRLT' A
#
# COMPACT_ATOMS: atom_id res chain seq x y z
N MET A 1 2.63 12.33 2.84
CA MET A 1 2.04 11.55 1.73
C MET A 1 2.67 11.80 0.35
N SER A 2 3.38 12.92 0.12
CA SER A 2 3.94 13.27 -1.19
C SER A 2 5.17 12.45 -1.64
N ARG A 3 5.93 11.87 -0.70
CA ARG A 3 7.19 11.16 -1.02
C ARG A 3 7.00 9.73 -1.53
N LEU A 4 5.93 9.04 -1.10
CA LEU A 4 5.68 7.64 -1.48
C LEU A 4 5.19 7.52 -2.92
N GLN A 5 4.30 8.41 -3.35
CA GLN A 5 3.76 8.41 -4.71
C GLN A 5 4.84 8.72 -5.75
N SER A 6 5.71 9.71 -5.46
CA SER A 6 6.81 10.09 -6.37
C SER A 6 7.82 8.97 -6.64
N HIS A 7 7.98 8.01 -5.72
CA HIS A 7 8.95 6.92 -5.88
C HIS A 7 8.43 5.77 -6.75
N THR A 8 7.12 5.75 -7.04
CA THR A 8 6.51 4.69 -7.85
C THR A 8 6.78 4.88 -9.33
N ASP A 9 6.90 6.14 -9.78
CA ASP A 9 7.33 6.50 -11.14
C ASP A 9 8.79 6.12 -11.43
N GLU A 10 9.63 5.96 -10.40
CA GLU A 10 11.02 5.53 -10.56
C GLU A 10 11.18 4.00 -10.74
N LEU A 11 10.14 3.23 -10.43
CA LEU A 11 10.14 1.77 -10.63
C LEU A 11 10.03 1.43 -12.12
N ARG A 12 11.19 1.21 -12.76
CA ARG A 12 11.33 0.67 -14.12
C ARG A 12 11.17 -0.86 -14.14
N TRP A 13 10.06 -1.34 -13.60
CA TRP A 13 9.71 -2.76 -13.68
C TRP A 13 8.37 -2.93 -14.36
N THR A 14 8.33 -3.81 -15.35
CA THR A 14 7.15 -4.19 -16.12
C THR A 14 6.91 -5.69 -15.93
N PRO A 15 5.66 -6.16 -15.77
CA PRO A 15 5.36 -7.58 -15.65
C PRO A 15 5.89 -8.37 -16.85
N GLN A 16 6.44 -9.57 -16.60
CA GLN A 16 7.07 -10.40 -17.63
C GLN A 16 6.07 -10.88 -18.70
N ASP A 17 4.79 -11.00 -18.33
CA ASP A 17 3.69 -11.39 -19.22
C ASP A 17 3.15 -10.27 -20.12
N GLY A 18 3.74 -9.06 -20.08
CA GLY A 18 3.35 -7.94 -20.95
C GLY A 18 1.97 -7.33 -20.65
N SER A 19 1.36 -7.70 -19.53
CA SER A 19 0.12 -7.10 -19.02
C SER A 19 0.37 -5.72 -18.42
N ASP A 20 -0.69 -4.91 -18.34
CA ASP A 20 -0.63 -3.60 -17.67
C ASP A 20 -0.14 -3.74 -16.23
N ARG A 21 0.71 -2.81 -15.82
CA ARG A 21 1.26 -2.78 -14.45
C ARG A 21 0.14 -2.38 -13.49
N VAL A 22 -0.35 -3.33 -12.71
CA VAL A 22 -1.20 -3.06 -11.55
C VAL A 22 -0.29 -2.65 -10.40
N VAL A 23 -0.49 -1.44 -9.87
CA VAL A 23 0.23 -0.95 -8.69
C VAL A 23 -0.75 -0.92 -7.54
N GLU A 24 -0.46 -1.67 -6.49
CA GLU A 24 -1.16 -1.58 -5.22
C GLU A 24 -0.20 -1.12 -4.13
N TYR A 25 -0.71 -0.32 -3.20
CA TYR A 25 0.02 0.25 -2.09
C TYR A 25 -0.40 -0.44 -0.80
N ALA A 26 0.59 -0.96 -0.06
CA ALA A 26 0.38 -1.51 1.27
C ALA A 26 1.12 -0.64 2.29
N LEU A 27 0.39 -0.10 3.26
CA LEU A 27 0.97 0.68 4.35
C LEU A 27 0.93 -0.13 5.64
N PHE A 28 2.08 -0.26 6.28
CA PHE A 28 2.22 -0.97 7.55
C PHE A 28 2.46 0.03 8.68
N SER A 29 1.70 -0.10 9.76
CA SER A 29 1.93 0.69 10.97
C SER A 29 1.84 -0.16 12.23
N ARG A 30 2.72 0.13 13.19
CA ARG A 30 2.73 -0.49 14.51
C ARG A 30 1.83 0.23 15.51
N SER A 31 1.63 1.53 15.34
CA SER A 31 0.96 2.38 16.34
C SER A 31 -0.41 2.89 15.89
N GLY A 32 -0.91 2.44 14.73
CA GLY A 32 -2.12 2.96 14.10
C GLY A 32 -1.82 3.95 12.98
N PHE A 33 -2.87 4.41 12.31
CA PHE A 33 -2.79 5.32 11.17
C PHE A 33 -3.39 6.67 11.52
N GLU A 34 -2.93 7.73 10.84
CA GLU A 34 -3.61 9.01 10.92
C GLU A 34 -4.99 8.90 10.25
N PRO A 35 -6.03 9.61 10.74
CA PRO A 35 -7.39 9.52 10.18
C PRO A 35 -7.43 9.81 8.67
N SER A 36 -6.61 10.75 8.21
CA SER A 36 -6.48 11.10 6.79
C SER A 36 -5.99 9.94 5.91
N VAL A 37 -5.23 9.01 6.48
CA VAL A 37 -4.72 7.81 5.81
C VAL A 37 -5.80 6.72 5.76
N GLU A 38 -6.57 6.57 6.83
CA GLU A 38 -7.71 5.64 6.90
C GLU A 38 -8.84 6.05 5.93
N GLU A 39 -9.14 7.35 5.86
CA GLU A 39 -10.06 7.90 4.87
C GLU A 39 -9.57 7.69 3.44
N ALA A 40 -8.26 7.86 3.20
CA ALA A 40 -7.67 7.62 1.88
C ALA A 40 -7.77 6.14 1.49
N ALA A 41 -7.54 5.21 2.42
CA ALA A 41 -7.68 3.77 2.17
C ALA A 41 -9.13 3.32 1.95
N THR A 42 -10.11 4.03 2.50
CA THR A 42 -11.52 3.76 2.24
C THR A 42 -11.97 4.24 0.85
N GLN A 43 -11.33 5.28 0.33
CA GLN A 43 -11.65 5.87 -0.98
C GLN A 43 -10.85 5.28 -2.14
N ARG A 44 -9.82 4.48 -1.84
CA ARG A 44 -8.87 3.95 -2.82
C ARG A 44 -8.86 2.44 -2.76
N ASP A 45 -9.29 1.82 -3.85
CA ASP A 45 -9.25 0.36 -3.99
C ASP A 45 -7.82 -0.20 -4.06
N ASP A 46 -6.86 0.63 -4.45
CA ASP A 46 -5.44 0.28 -4.59
C ASP A 46 -4.61 0.51 -3.31
N LEU A 47 -5.23 0.86 -2.17
CA LEU A 47 -4.54 1.12 -0.91
C LEU A 47 -5.05 0.21 0.21
N ARG A 48 -4.15 -0.58 0.78
CA ARG A 48 -4.42 -1.46 1.92
C ARG A 48 -3.62 -1.01 3.15
N LEU A 49 -4.28 -0.96 4.30
CA LEU A 49 -3.65 -0.68 5.59
C LEU A 49 -3.50 -1.98 6.36
N PHE A 50 -2.32 -2.19 6.94
CA PHE A 50 -2.01 -3.36 7.76
C PHE A 50 -1.47 -2.92 9.11
N THR A 51 -2.13 -3.34 10.17
CA THR A 51 -1.64 -3.19 11.53
C THR A 51 -0.68 -4.32 11.88
N VAL A 52 0.10 -4.14 12.94
CA VAL A 52 0.93 -5.24 13.49
C VAL A 52 0.07 -6.43 13.94
N ALA A 53 -1.16 -6.20 14.40
CA ALA A 53 -2.08 -7.29 14.72
C ALA A 53 -2.42 -8.12 13.47
N ASP A 54 -2.69 -7.47 12.33
CA ASP A 54 -2.98 -8.16 11.07
C ASP A 54 -1.81 -9.02 10.58
N VAL A 55 -0.56 -8.57 10.80
CA VAL A 55 0.63 -9.34 10.41
C VAL A 55 0.83 -10.55 11.32
N VAL A 56 0.60 -10.39 12.64
CA VAL A 56 0.75 -11.47 13.61
C VAL A 56 -0.34 -12.53 13.45
N ASP A 57 -1.58 -12.12 13.16
CA ASP A 57 -2.70 -13.02 12.85
C ASP A 57 -2.36 -13.95 11.66
N ARG A 58 -1.68 -13.42 10.64
CA ARG A 58 -1.30 -14.18 9.43
C ARG A 58 -0.13 -15.15 9.61
N LEU A 59 0.57 -15.11 10.74
CA LEU A 59 1.69 -16.01 11.05
C LEU A 59 1.26 -17.26 11.84
N THR A 60 -0.01 -17.38 12.19
CA THR A 60 -0.58 -18.49 12.97
C THR A 60 -1.46 -19.38 12.10
#